data_AF-A0A0H5QCN6-F1
#
_entry.id   AF-A0A0H5QCN6-F1
#
_cell.length_a   1.000
_cell.length_b   1.000
_cell.length_c   1.000
_cell.angle_alpha   90.00
_cell.angle_beta   90.00
_cell.angle_gamma   90.00
#
_symmetry.space_group_name_H-M   'P 1'
#
loop_
_entity.id
_entity.type
_entity.pdbx_description
1 polymer ?
#
loop_
_entity_poly.entity_id
_entity_poly.type
_entity_poly.pdbx_seq_one_letter_code
_entity_poly.pdbx_strand_id
1 'polypeptide(L)' 'MTPSSFHAKIITRRGKSPVTRQESAALNMAKFIRAQTLLLLERLEQMDLDEAAGCCEHLHDQAEALYAMLNAQIGEENA' A
#
# COMPACT_ATOMS: atom_id res chain seq x y z
N MET A 1 -43.22 3.81 27.00
CA MET A 1 -42.52 3.89 25.70
C MET A 1 -41.03 4.08 25.99
N THR A 2 -40.18 3.38 25.26
CA THR A 2 -38.82 2.92 25.64
C THR A 2 -37.77 4.02 25.84
N PRO A 3 -36.74 3.79 26.68
CA PRO A 3 -35.58 4.67 26.77
C PRO A 3 -34.72 4.53 25.52
N SER A 4 -34.35 5.66 24.91
CA SER A 4 -33.50 5.72 23.72
C SER A 4 -32.13 5.13 23.98
N SER A 5 -31.78 4.18 23.12
CA SER A 5 -30.58 3.35 23.19
C SER A 5 -29.31 4.16 22.96
N PHE A 6 -28.35 3.98 23.86
CA PHE A 6 -26.96 4.38 23.74
C PHE A 6 -26.37 3.88 22.41
N HIS A 7 -25.84 4.77 21.57
CA HIS A 7 -24.95 4.39 20.48
C HIS A 7 -23.52 4.79 20.83
N ALA A 8 -22.94 4.06 21.77
CA ALA A 8 -21.49 4.03 21.92
C ALA A 8 -20.92 3.32 20.69
N LYS A 9 -20.34 4.08 19.74
CA LYS A 9 -19.49 3.51 18.69
C LYS A 9 -18.22 3.00 19.37
N ILE A 10 -18.26 1.74 19.78
CA ILE A 10 -17.08 0.99 20.21
C ILE A 10 -16.15 0.92 18.99
N ILE A 11 -15.11 1.75 18.99
CA ILE A 11 -13.93 1.51 18.15
C ILE A 11 -13.29 0.26 18.74
N THR A 12 -13.66 -0.90 18.20
CA THR A 12 -13.00 -2.16 18.50
C THR A 12 -11.56 -2.01 18.05
N ARG A 13 -10.64 -1.73 18.98
CA ARG A 13 -9.20 -1.98 18.79
C ARG A 13 -9.07 -3.47 18.56
N ARG A 14 -8.99 -3.87 17.29
CA ARG A 14 -8.65 -5.24 16.89
C ARG A 14 -7.28 -5.52 17.49
N GLY A 15 -7.19 -6.40 18.47
CA GLY A 15 -5.91 -6.95 18.91
C GLY A 15 -5.25 -7.55 17.67
N LYS A 16 -4.18 -6.90 17.19
CA LYS A 16 -3.57 -7.23 15.90
C LYS A 16 -2.77 -8.52 16.09
N SER A 17 -3.18 -9.56 15.37
CA SER A 17 -2.43 -10.81 15.30
C SER A 17 -1.06 -10.54 14.67
N PRO A 18 -0.01 -11.27 15.07
CA PRO A 18 1.33 -11.10 14.50
C PRO A 18 1.28 -11.25 12.98
N VAL A 19 2.04 -10.40 12.28
CA VAL A 19 2.14 -10.42 10.82
C VAL A 19 2.53 -11.82 10.34
N THR A 20 1.72 -12.39 9.46
CA THR A 20 1.96 -13.71 8.87
C THR A 20 3.03 -13.65 7.79
N ARG A 21 3.66 -14.79 7.48
CA ARG A 21 4.62 -14.87 6.36
C ARG A 21 4.02 -14.46 5.02
N GLN A 22 2.73 -14.74 4.81
CA GLN A 22 2.02 -14.38 3.57
C GLN A 22 1.83 -12.87 3.48
N GLU A 23 1.45 -12.21 4.58
CA GLU A 23 1.33 -10.75 4.64
C GLU A 23 2.69 -10.05 4.44
N SER A 24 3.75 -10.54 5.08
CA SER A 24 5.11 -10.04 4.86
C SER A 24 5.55 -10.21 3.40
N ALA A 25 5.25 -11.37 2.78
CA ALA A 25 5.57 -11.60 1.37
C ALA A 25 4.81 -10.65 0.45
N ALA A 26 3.52 -10.41 0.70
CA ALA A 26 2.72 -9.45 -0.06
C ALA A 26 3.26 -8.02 0.05
N LEU A 27 3.61 -7.59 1.27
CA LEU A 27 4.20 -6.26 1.50
C LEU A 27 5.56 -6.10 0.81
N ASN A 28 6.40 -7.14 0.87
CA ASN A 28 7.69 -7.16 0.18
C ASN A 28 7.54 -7.11 -1.34
N MET A 29 6.57 -7.83 -1.91
CA MET A 29 6.27 -7.77 -3.35
C MET A 29 5.80 -6.38 -3.76
N ALA A 30 4.91 -5.74 -2.99
CA ALA A 30 4.46 -4.38 -3.27
C ALA A 30 5.62 -3.37 -3.21
N LYS A 31 6.48 -3.49 -2.19
CA LYS A 31 7.71 -2.68 -2.07
C LYS A 31 8.65 -2.88 -3.25
N PHE A 32 8.80 -4.12 -3.72
CA PHE A 32 9.64 -4.46 -4.88
C PHE A 32 9.08 -3.86 -6.17
N ILE A 33 7.77 -4.02 -6.44
CA ILE A 33 7.12 -3.46 -7.63
C ILE A 33 7.30 -1.95 -7.67
N ARG A 34 7.04 -1.26 -6.56
CA ARG A 34 7.23 0.19 -6.40
C ARG A 34 8.65 0.65 -6.71
N ALA A 35 9.66 -0.10 -6.28
CA ALA A 35 11.05 0.19 -6.61
C ALA A 35 11.36 -0.06 -8.09
N GLN A 36 10.80 -1.13 -8.67
CA GLN A 36 11.03 -1.47 -10.06
C GLN A 36 10.35 -0.52 -11.05
N THR A 37 9.19 0.03 -10.71
CA THR A 37 8.52 1.04 -11.55
C THR A 37 9.32 2.34 -11.61
N LEU A 38 9.97 2.72 -10.52
CA LEU A 38 10.88 3.88 -10.52
C LEU A 38 12.13 3.63 -11.37
N LEU A 39 12.77 2.46 -11.20
CA LEU A 39 13.93 2.09 -12.02
C LEU A 39 13.57 1.98 -13.51
N LEU A 40 12.37 1.48 -13.84
CA LEU A 40 11.89 1.43 -15.21
C LEU A 40 11.70 2.83 -15.78
N LEU A 41 11.09 3.75 -15.02
CA LEU A 41 10.89 5.13 -15.42
C LEU A 41 12.22 5.80 -15.80
N GLU A 42 13.25 5.70 -14.94
CA GLU A 42 14.59 6.23 -15.22
C GLU A 42 15.18 5.70 -16.54
N ARG A 43 14.91 4.43 -16.88
CA ARG A 43 15.39 3.83 -18.15
C ARG A 43 14.60 4.32 -19.35
N LEU A 44 13.30 4.52 -19.20
CA LEU A 44 12.44 5.02 -20.28
C LEU A 44 12.77 6.49 -20.61
N GLU A 45 13.03 7.30 -19.59
CA GLU A 45 13.50 8.68 -19.74
C GLU A 45 14.86 8.73 -20.46
N GLN A 46 15.80 7.85 -20.13
CA GLN A 46 17.11 7.75 -20.81
C GLN A 46 17.02 7.34 -22.28
N MET A 47 15.91 6.71 -22.69
CA MET A 47 15.66 6.25 -24.06
C MET A 47 14.78 7.23 -24.86
N ASP A 48 14.44 8.39 -24.29
CA ASP A 48 13.53 9.38 -24.88
C ASP A 48 12.15 8.77 -25.28
N LEU A 49 11.64 7.83 -24.48
CA LEU A 49 10.36 7.16 -24.71
C LEU A 49 9.22 7.83 -23.92
N ASP A 50 8.89 9.08 -24.26
CA ASP A 50 7.99 9.95 -23.49
C ASP A 50 6.61 9.33 -23.17
N GLU A 51 5.95 8.71 -24.16
CA GLU A 51 4.64 8.08 -23.93
C GLU A 51 4.72 6.90 -22.96
N ALA A 52 5.80 6.12 -23.03
CA ALA A 52 6.04 5.00 -22.14
C ALA A 52 6.42 5.49 -20.74
N ALA A 53 7.23 6.56 -20.65
CA ALA A 53 7.60 7.21 -19.38
C ALA A 53 6.34 7.73 -18.66
N GLY A 54 5.45 8.44 -19.36
CA GLY A 54 4.17 8.89 -18.78
C GLY A 54 3.27 7.74 -18.33
N CYS A 55 3.22 6.63 -19.06
CA CYS A 55 2.54 5.42 -18.59
C CYS A 55 3.21 4.83 -17.33
N CYS A 56 4.54 4.86 -17.25
CA CYS A 56 5.31 4.33 -16.14
C CYS A 56 5.20 5.18 -14.87
N GLU A 57 5.08 6.51 -15.00
CA GLU A 57 4.75 7.41 -13.90
C GLU A 57 3.41 7.03 -13.25
N HIS A 58 2.36 6.85 -14.06
CA HIS A 58 1.06 6.42 -13.54
C HIS A 58 1.13 5.05 -12.86
N LEU A 59 1.90 4.11 -13.43
CA LEU A 59 2.13 2.80 -12.82
C LEU A 59 2.88 2.92 -11.48
N HIS A 60 3.84 3.85 -11.37
CA HIS A 60 4.55 4.11 -10.14
C HIS A 60 3.62 4.66 -9.04
N ASP A 61 2.76 5.63 -9.37
CA ASP A 61 1.75 6.16 -8.45
C ASP A 61 0.82 5.06 -7.92
N GLN A 62 0.37 4.17 -8.79
CA GLN A 62 -0.45 3.02 -8.41
C GLN A 62 0.31 2.04 -7.49
N ALA A 63 1.58 1.78 -7.77
CA ALA A 63 2.42 0.92 -6.95
C ALA A 63 2.69 1.52 -5.55
N GLU A 64 2.91 2.83 -5.46
CA GLU A 64 3.07 3.57 -4.20
C GLU A 64 1.77 3.52 -3.38
N ALA A 65 0.61 3.78 -4.00
CA ALA A 65 -0.69 3.69 -3.34
C ALA A 65 -0.97 2.27 -2.80
N LEU A 66 -0.69 1.25 -3.60
CA LEU A 66 -0.84 -0.15 -3.17
C LEU A 66 0.07 -0.48 -1.99
N TYR A 67 1.34 -0.09 -2.04
CA TYR A 67 2.27 -0.29 -0.93
C TYR A 67 1.80 0.42 0.34
N ALA A 68 1.38 1.69 0.24
CA ALA A 68 0.87 2.44 1.38
C ALA A 68 -0.39 1.79 2.00
N MET A 69 -1.32 1.33 1.17
CA MET A 69 -2.52 0.62 1.61
C MET A 69 -2.17 -0.68 2.35
N LEU A 70 -1.26 -1.49 1.80
CA LEU A 70 -0.81 -2.73 2.43
C LEU A 70 -0.03 -2.45 3.71
N ASN A 71 0.81 -1.42 3.73
CA ASN A 71 1.58 -1.03 4.91
C ASN A 71 0.67 -0.53 6.04
N ALA A 72 -0.38 0.22 5.75
CA ALA A 72 -1.37 0.61 6.77
C ALA A 72 -2.15 -0.60 7.30
N GLN A 73 -2.49 -1.56 6.44
CA GLN A 73 -3.25 -2.75 6.82
C GLN A 73 -2.41 -3.76 7.61
N ILE A 74 -1.13 -3.93 7.25
CA ILE A 74 -0.24 -4.98 7.74
C ILE A 74 0.84 -4.43 8.67
N GLY A 75 1.48 -3.31 8.29
CA GLY A 75 2.73 -2.78 8.85
C GLY A 75 2.64 -1.93 10.12
N GLU A 76 1.49 -1.82 10.78
CA GLU A 76 1.38 -1.20 12.13
C GLU A 76 1.95 -2.10 13.26
N GLU A 77 3.02 -2.83 12.99
CA GLU A 77 3.83 -3.52 13.99
C GLU A 77 5.30 -3.22 13.64
N ASN A 78 6.00 -2.51 14.54
CA ASN A 78 7.42 -2.11 14.51
C ASN A 78 7.76 -0.69 14.03
N ALA A 79 7.17 0.33 14.67
CA ALA A 79 7.86 1.61 14.91
C ALA A 79 8.00 1.82 16.43
#